data_AF-A0A441HXX5-F1
#
_entry.id   AF-A0A441HXX5-F1
#
_cell.length_a   1.000
_cell.length_b   1.000
_cell.length_c   1.000
_cell.angle_alpha   90.00
_cell.angle_beta   90.00
_cell.angle_gamma   90.00
#
_symmetry.space_group_name_H-M   'P 1'
#
loop_
_entity.id
_entity.type
_entity.pdbx_description
1 polymer ?
#
loop_
_entity_poly.entity_id
_entity_poly.type
_entity_poly.pdbx_seq_one_letter_code
_entity_poly.pdbx_strand_id
1 'polypeptide(L)' 'MTKPKAVTDSGDVQAAAQWLATGGADRTKAAVPQLRQQFGLTAAEAVAAIRESNLIQARAH' A
#
# COMPACT_ATOMS: atom_id res chain seq x y z
N MET A 1 -14.61 9.29 17.31
CA MET A 1 -14.28 10.30 16.29
C MET A 1 -12.93 9.95 15.68
N THR A 2 -12.91 9.19 14.59
CA THR A 2 -11.70 8.94 13.79
C THR A 2 -11.27 10.26 13.16
N LYS A 3 -10.08 10.73 13.51
CA LYS A 3 -9.49 11.97 13.02
C LYS A 3 -9.48 11.97 11.49
N PRO A 4 -9.83 13.08 10.81
CA PRO A 4 -9.69 13.15 9.37
C PRO A 4 -8.19 13.14 9.07
N LYS A 5 -7.69 12.06 8.44
CA LYS A 5 -6.37 12.06 7.80
C LYS A 5 -6.52 12.88 6.52
N ALA A 6 -6.63 14.19 6.68
CA ALA A 6 -6.55 15.16 5.61
C ALA A 6 -5.07 15.37 5.31
N VAL A 7 -4.75 15.33 4.01
CA VAL A 7 -3.42 15.13 3.41
C VAL A 7 -3.05 13.65 3.35
N THR A 8 -3.29 13.08 2.17
CA THR A 8 -2.57 11.94 1.61
C THR A 8 -1.09 12.09 1.91
N ASP A 9 -0.61 11.46 2.98
CA ASP A 9 0.81 11.23 3.19
C ASP A 9 1.24 10.26 2.10
N SER A 10 1.66 10.80 0.95
CA SER A 10 2.24 10.01 -0.15
C SER A 10 3.36 9.10 0.34
N GLY A 11 3.98 9.43 1.49
CA GLY A 11 4.94 8.59 2.20
C GLY A 11 4.39 7.21 2.60
N ASP A 12 3.16 7.12 3.13
CA ASP A 12 2.59 5.84 3.59
C ASP A 12 2.20 4.94 2.43
N VAL A 13 1.67 5.54 1.35
CA VAL A 13 1.36 4.81 0.11
C VAL A 13 2.64 4.30 -0.55
N GLN A 14 3.70 5.12 -0.59
CA GLN A 14 4.99 4.73 -1.16
C GLN A 14 5.69 3.66 -0.32
N ALA A 15 5.66 3.77 1.00
CA ALA A 15 6.19 2.76 1.91
C ALA A 15 5.47 1.42 1.73
N ALA A 16 4.13 1.46 1.64
CA ALA A 16 3.32 0.28 1.40
C ALA A 16 3.56 -0.34 0.01
N ALA A 17 3.75 0.48 -1.03
CA ALA A 17 4.08 0.04 -2.37
C ALA A 17 5.45 -0.67 -2.42
N GLN A 18 6.45 -0.10 -1.76
CA GLN A 18 7.78 -0.70 -1.65
C GLN A 18 7.73 -2.02 -0.88
N TRP A 19 7.00 -2.04 0.24
CA TRP A 19 6.78 -3.25 1.05
C TRP A 19 6.08 -4.37 0.27
N LEU A 20 5.07 -4.05 -0.55
CA LEU A 20 4.46 -5.00 -1.46
C LEU A 20 5.45 -5.50 -2.52
N ALA A 21 6.23 -4.58 -3.10
CA ALA A 21 7.14 -4.89 -4.20
C ALA A 21 8.25 -5.85 -3.76
N THR A 22 8.74 -5.72 -2.52
CA THR A 22 9.77 -6.59 -1.91
C THR A 22 9.22 -7.90 -1.34
N GLY A 23 7.92 -8.16 -1.47
CA GLY A 23 7.29 -9.41 -1.04
C GLY A 23 6.91 -9.45 0.45
N GLY A 24 6.73 -8.29 1.09
CA GLY A 24 6.31 -8.21 2.48
C GLY A 24 4.88 -8.70 2.75
N ALA A 25 4.01 -8.72 1.73
CA ALA A 25 2.63 -9.18 1.86
C ALA A 25 2.50 -10.71 1.86
N ASP A 26 1.57 -11.20 2.69
CA ASP A 26 1.11 -12.58 2.66
C ASP A 26 0.30 -12.81 1.38
N ARG A 27 0.89 -13.55 0.43
CA ARG A 27 0.28 -13.85 -0.87
C ARG A 27 -0.93 -14.79 -0.78
N THR A 28 -1.14 -15.44 0.36
CA THR A 28 -2.34 -16.26 0.59
C THR A 28 -3.56 -15.43 0.97
N LYS A 29 -3.36 -14.14 1.28
CA LYS A 29 -4.40 -13.22 1.73
C LYS A 29 -4.56 -12.05 0.76
N ALA A 30 -5.75 -11.44 0.79
CA ALA A 30 -5.99 -10.22 0.01
C ALA A 30 -5.05 -9.07 0.46
N ALA A 31 -4.46 -8.37 -0.50
CA ALA A 31 -3.51 -7.29 -0.22
C ALA A 31 -4.18 -6.08 0.46
N VAL A 32 -5.38 -5.70 0.04
CA VAL A 32 -6.07 -4.50 0.55
C VAL A 32 -6.28 -4.55 2.08
N PRO A 33 -6.86 -5.62 2.68
CA PRO A 33 -6.95 -5.72 4.14
C PRO A 33 -5.60 -5.63 4.86
N GLN A 34 -4.55 -6.24 4.32
CA GLN A 34 -3.21 -6.20 4.92
C GLN A 34 -2.64 -4.77 4.92
N LEU A 35 -2.77 -4.05 3.81
CA LEU A 35 -2.31 -2.68 3.67
C LEU A 35 -3.04 -1.73 4.63
N ARG A 36 -4.35 -1.93 4.78
CA ARG A 36 -5.17 -1.17 5.74
C ARG A 36 -4.75 -1.46 7.19
N GLN A 37 -4.42 -2.71 7.51
CA GLN A 37 -4.01 -3.11 8.87
C GLN A 37 -2.59 -2.66 9.22
N GLN A 38 -1.63 -2.81 8.30
CA GLN A 38 -0.22 -2.47 8.57
C GLN A 38 0.06 -0.97 8.47
N PHE A 39 -0.52 -0.28 7.49
CA PHE A 39 -0.17 1.10 7.17
C PHE A 39 -1.32 2.08 7.46
N GLY A 40 -2.45 1.60 7.97
CA GLY A 40 -3.61 2.44 8.28
C GLY A 40 -4.25 3.08 7.04
N LEU A 41 -4.01 2.54 5.85
CA LEU A 41 -4.49 3.09 4.59
C LEU A 41 -6.02 3.00 4.47
N THR A 42 -6.59 3.92 3.70
CA THR A 42 -7.92 3.77 3.12
C THR A 42 -7.91 2.72 2.00
N ALA A 43 -9.10 2.28 1.56
CA ALA A 43 -9.19 1.36 0.43
C ALA A 43 -8.63 1.98 -0.86
N ALA A 44 -8.84 3.27 -1.09
CA ALA A 44 -8.31 3.98 -2.26
C ALA A 44 -6.77 4.06 -2.23
N GLU A 45 -6.18 4.39 -1.07
CA GLU A 45 -4.74 4.42 -0.88
C GLU A 45 -4.10 3.03 -1.02
N ALA A 46 -4.77 1.97 -0.55
CA ALA A 46 -4.31 0.60 -0.73
C ALA A 46 -4.26 0.21 -2.22
N VAL A 47 -5.27 0.60 -3.00
CA VAL A 47 -5.28 0.38 -4.46
C VAL A 47 -4.15 1.18 -5.14
N ALA A 48 -3.91 2.42 -4.71
CA ALA A 48 -2.79 3.22 -5.20
C ALA A 48 -1.43 2.56 -4.88
N ALA A 49 -1.25 2.03 -3.68
CA ALA A 49 -0.03 1.33 -3.28
C ALA A 49 0.19 0.04 -4.09
N ILE A 50 -0.87 -0.72 -4.39
CA ILE A 50 -0.80 -1.91 -5.25
C ILE A 50 -0.38 -1.51 -6.67
N ARG A 51 -0.96 -0.45 -7.23
CA ARG A 51 -0.57 0.06 -8.55
C ARG A 51 0.90 0.45 -8.59
N GLU A 52 1.37 1.21 -7.61
CA GLU A 52 2.77 1.65 -7.56
C GLU A 52 3.72 0.47 -7.33
N SER A 53 3.34 -0.50 -6.50
CA SER A 53 4.10 -1.74 -6.33
C SER A 53 4.32 -2.49 -7.64
N ASN A 54 3.27 -2.62 -8.46
CA ASN A 54 3.38 -3.24 -9.77
C ASN A 54 4.31 -2.45 -10.71
N LEU A 55 4.30 -1.11 -10.64
CA LEU A 55 5.22 -0.27 -11.41
C LEU A 55 6.67 -0.43 -10.94
N ILE A 56 6.92 -0.55 -9.63
CA ILE A 56 8.25 -0.82 -9.07
C ILE A 56 8.76 -2.16 -9.60
N GLN A 57 7.93 -3.21 -9.55
CA GLN A 57 8.29 -4.53 -10.07
C GLN A 57 8.57 -4.50 -11.57
N ALA A 58 7.71 -3.83 -12.36
CA ALA A 58 7.88 -3.72 -13.80
C ALA A 58 9.15 -2.97 -14.22
N ARG A 59 9.62 -2.00 -13.40
CA ARG A 59 10.89 -1.27 -13.64
C ARG A 59 12.12 -2.07 -13.20
N ALA A 60 11.95 -3.05 -12.31
CA ALA A 60 13.03 -3.88 -11.79
C ALA A 60 13.30 -5.13 -12.66
N HIS A 61 12.43 -5.40 -13.63
CA HIS A 61 12.56 -6.45 -14.65
C HIS A 61 13.08 -5.85 -15.97
#